data_AF-A0A830F4Y6-F1
#
_entry.id   AF-A0A830F4Y6-F1
#
_cell.length_a   1.000
_cell.length_b   1.000
_cell.length_c   1.000
_cell.angle_alpha   90.00
_cell.angle_beta   90.00
_cell.angle_gamma   90.00
#
_symmetry.space_group_name_H-M   'P 1'
#
loop_
_entity.id
_entity.type
_entity.pdbx_description
1 polymer ?
#
loop_
_entity_poly.entity_id
_entity_poly.type
_entity_poly.pdbx_seq_one_letter_code
_entity_poly.pdbx_strand_id
1 'polypeptide(L)' 'MTRWCGYDYTMHYGTTDGETLLRYDNAHERPHGHERHVGDDVTEIEFPGIIDLFDRFRREINELPP' A
#
# COMPACT_ATOMS: atom_id res chain seq x y z
N MET A 1 13.81 10.92 15.28
CA MET A 1 12.79 11.99 15.29
C MET A 1 11.61 11.43 14.52
N THR A 2 10.67 10.79 15.22
CA THR A 2 9.59 10.00 14.59
C THR A 2 8.55 10.96 14.04
N ARG A 3 8.45 11.02 12.71
CA ARG A 3 7.61 11.95 11.95
C ARG A 3 6.18 11.41 11.93
N TRP A 4 5.27 12.07 12.65
CA TRP A 4 3.83 11.82 12.60
C TRP A 4 3.31 12.07 11.19
N CYS A 5 2.79 11.07 10.49
CA CYS A 5 2.17 11.23 9.16
C CYS A 5 0.64 11.20 9.28
N GLY A 6 0.00 12.35 9.03
CA GLY A 6 -1.46 12.52 9.04
C GLY A 6 -2.14 12.21 7.72
N TYR A 7 -1.72 11.14 7.02
CA TYR A 7 -2.35 10.70 5.76
C TYR A 7 -3.15 9.43 5.99
N ASP A 8 -4.46 9.51 5.76
CA ASP A 8 -5.32 8.34 5.54
C ASP A 8 -5.32 8.04 4.04
N TYR A 9 -4.93 6.83 3.66
CA TYR A 9 -4.88 6.44 2.25
C TYR A 9 -5.18 4.95 2.06
N THR A 10 -5.73 4.65 0.89
CA THR A 10 -5.82 3.29 0.37
C THR A 10 -5.61 3.33 -1.13
N MET A 11 -4.64 2.57 -1.64
CA MET A 11 -4.43 2.32 -3.06
C MET A 11 -4.61 0.83 -3.29
N HIS A 12 -5.49 0.45 -4.21
CA HIS A 12 -5.89 -0.95 -4.41
C HIS A 12 -5.90 -1.29 -5.89
N TYR A 13 -5.27 -2.41 -6.23
CA TYR A 13 -5.28 -3.02 -7.54
C TYR A 13 -5.65 -4.49 -7.42
N GLY A 14 -6.59 -4.93 -8.25
CA GLY A 14 -7.22 -6.23 -8.13
C GLY A 14 -8.07 -6.57 -9.35
N THR A 15 -8.65 -7.76 -9.34
CA THR A 15 -9.47 -8.27 -10.44
C THR A 15 -10.93 -7.86 -10.27
N THR A 16 -11.72 -7.96 -11.34
CA THR A 16 -13.18 -7.74 -11.27
C THR A 16 -13.89 -8.77 -10.40
N ASP A 17 -13.26 -9.92 -10.19
CA ASP A 17 -13.77 -11.01 -9.34
C ASP A 17 -13.49 -10.78 -7.84
N GLY A 18 -12.86 -9.64 -7.50
CA GLY A 18 -12.63 -9.21 -6.12
C GLY A 18 -11.30 -9.65 -5.52
N GLU A 19 -10.39 -10.21 -6.32
CA GLU A 19 -9.06 -10.60 -5.85
C GLU A 19 -8.17 -9.36 -5.65
N THR A 20 -7.45 -9.31 -4.53
CA THR A 20 -6.45 -8.26 -4.28
C THR A 20 -5.09 -8.71 -4.78
N LEU A 21 -4.59 -8.07 -5.83
CA LEU A 21 -3.24 -8.32 -6.35
C LEU A 21 -2.21 -7.43 -5.65
N LEU A 22 -2.58 -6.18 -5.35
CA LEU A 22 -1.73 -5.24 -4.63
C LEU A 22 -2.57 -4.22 -3.86
N ARG A 23 -2.22 -3.97 -2.61
CA ARG A 23 -2.82 -2.90 -1.80
C ARG A 23 -1.77 -2.17 -0.99
N TYR A 24 -1.92 -0.86 -0.86
CA TYR A 24 -1.19 -0.05 0.10
C TYR A 24 -2.19 0.70 0.95
N ASP A 25 -2.02 0.65 2.26
CA ASP A 25 -2.80 1.40 3.24
C ASP A 25 -1.94 1.76 4.45
N ASN A 26 -2.52 2.54 5.35
CA ASN A 26 -2.02 2.71 6.70
C ASN A 26 -2.88 1.85 7.64
N ALA A 27 -2.23 1.01 8.43
CA ALA A 27 -2.87 0.10 9.37
C ALA A 27 -3.76 0.89 10.33
N HIS A 28 -5.06 0.59 10.31
CA HIS A 28 -6.02 1.27 11.18
C HIS A 28 -5.82 0.89 12.66
N GLU A 29 -5.37 -0.34 12.93
CA GLU A 29 -5.24 -0.89 14.28
C GLU A 29 -3.87 -0.63 14.93
N ARG A 30 -2.86 -0.28 14.13
CA ARG A 30 -1.53 0.07 14.64
C ARG A 30 -1.30 1.56 14.47
N PRO A 31 -1.03 2.30 15.55
CA PRO A 31 -0.58 3.67 15.39
C PRO A 31 0.73 3.63 14.59
N HIS A 32 0.69 4.15 13.36
CA HIS A 32 1.84 4.42 12.48
C HIS A 32 2.37 3.28 11.60
N GLY A 33 1.65 2.15 11.46
CA GLY A 33 2.04 1.11 10.51
C GLY A 33 1.58 1.46 9.09
N HIS A 34 2.47 1.44 8.11
CA HIS A 34 2.10 1.47 6.69
C HIS A 34 2.23 0.06 6.15
N GLU A 35 1.27 -0.40 5.36
CA GLU A 35 1.22 -1.79 4.93
C GLU A 35 1.18 -1.88 3.41
N ARG A 36 1.79 -2.94 2.91
CA ARG A 36 1.70 -3.42 1.53
C ARG A 36 1.13 -4.83 1.57
N HIS A 37 0.07 -5.06 0.81
CA HIS A 37 -0.59 -6.36 0.68
C HIS A 37 -0.39 -6.88 -0.73
N VAL A 38 -0.02 -8.14 -0.88
CA VAL A 38 0.02 -8.87 -2.17
C VAL A 38 -0.62 -10.23 -1.97
N GLY A 39 -1.77 -10.47 -2.58
CA GLY A 39 -2.61 -11.59 -2.19
C GLY A 39 -2.91 -11.54 -0.69
N ASP A 40 -2.59 -12.63 0.00
CA ASP A 40 -2.75 -12.75 1.46
C ASP A 40 -1.51 -12.28 2.26
N ASP A 41 -0.41 -11.94 1.58
CA ASP A 41 0.82 -11.50 2.25
C ASP A 41 0.76 -10.03 2.64
N VAL A 42 0.98 -9.74 3.92
CA VAL A 42 1.04 -8.39 4.48
C VAL A 42 2.45 -8.07 4.92
N THR A 43 2.98 -6.92 4.47
CA THR A 43 4.30 -6.43 4.85
C THR A 43 4.21 -4.99 5.34
N GLU A 44 4.76 -4.72 6.53
CA GLU A 44 4.95 -3.37 7.03
C GLU A 44 6.07 -2.66 6.23
N ILE A 45 5.82 -1.42 5.82
CA ILE A 45 6.73 -0.62 5.00
C ILE A 45 7.00 0.74 5.65
N GLU A 46 8.12 1.35 5.30
CA GLU A 46 8.37 2.75 5.61
C GLU A 46 7.47 3.67 4.78
N PHE A 47 7.18 4.87 5.31
CA PHE A 47 6.45 5.91 4.58
C PHE A 47 7.40 6.97 4.03
N PRO A 48 7.83 6.85 2.76
CA PRO A 48 8.66 7.86 2.12
C PRO A 48 7.89 9.17 1.85
N GLY A 49 6.56 9.07 1.72
CA GLY A 49 5.67 10.15 1.31
C GLY A 49 4.66 9.64 0.27
N ILE A 50 3.53 10.33 0.12
CA ILE A 50 2.42 9.84 -0.73
C ILE A 50 2.80 9.77 -2.22
N ILE A 51 3.65 10.68 -2.70
CA ILE A 51 4.09 10.70 -4.11
C ILE A 51 5.00 9.51 -4.40
N ASP A 52 6.02 9.29 -3.57
CA ASP A 52 6.92 8.15 -3.71
C ASP A 52 6.17 6.81 -3.58
N LEU A 53 5.17 6.75 -2.70
CA LEU A 53 4.32 5.57 -2.54
C LEU A 53 3.46 5.33 -3.79
N PHE A 54 2.91 6.39 -4.37
CA PHE A 54 2.11 6.32 -5.60
C PHE A 54 2.94 5.89 -6.81
N ASP A 55 4.15 6.42 -6.96
CA ASP A 55 5.07 6.03 -8.04
C ASP A 55 5.50 4.56 -7.90
N ARG A 56 5.76 4.12 -6.66
CA ARG A 56 6.01 2.71 -6.37
C ARG A 56 4.82 1.83 -6.73
N PHE A 57 3.61 2.23 -6.32
CA PHE A 57 2.38 1.51 -6.66
C PHE A 57 2.19 1.39 -8.18
N ARG A 58 2.35 2.50 -8.91
CA ARG A 58 2.26 2.52 -10.38
C ARG A 58 3.27 1.61 -11.05
N ARG A 59 4.50 1.52 -10.54
CA ARG A 59 5.49 0.58 -11.08
C ARG A 59 5.06 -0.85 -10.85
N GLU A 60 4.68 -1.20 -9.62
CA GLU A 60 4.34 -2.57 -9.25
C GLU A 60 3.09 -3.09 -9.99
N ILE A 61 2.06 -2.26 -10.22
CA ILE A 61 0.89 -2.70 -11.01
C ILE A 61 1.22 -3.02 -12.48
N ASN A 62 2.28 -2.42 -13.04
CA ASN A 62 2.72 -2.73 -14.42
C ASN A 62 3.55 -4.02 -14.48
N GLU A 63 4.03 -4.51 -13.34
CA GLU A 63 4.79 -5.76 -13.21
C GLU A 63 3.87 -6.94 -12.85
N LEU A 64 2.64 -6.66 -12.44
CA LEU A 64 1.63 -7.67 -12.10
C LEU A 64 0.86 -8.13 -13.35
N PRO A 65 0.41 -9.41 -13.37
CA PRO A 65 -0.45 -9.90 -14.43
C PRO A 65 -1.79 -9.12 -14.44
N PRO A 66 -2.43 -8.98 -15.62
CA PRO A 66 -3.72 -8.33 -15.77
C PRO A 66 -4.87 -9.12 -15.12
#